data_AF-A0ABD6C9J5-F1
#
_entry.id   AF-A0ABD6C9J5-F1
#
_cell.length_a   1.000
_cell.length_b   1.000
_cell.length_c   1.000
_cell.angle_alpha   90.00
_cell.angle_beta   90.00
_cell.angle_gamma   90.00
#
_symmetry.space_group_name_H-M   'P 1'
#
loop_
_entity.id
_entity.type
_entity.pdbx_description
1 polymer ?
#
loop_
_entity_poly.entity_id
_entity_poly.type
_entity_poly.pdbx_seq_one_letter_code
_entity_poly.pdbx_strand_id
1 'polypeptide(L)' 'MVEIVVPWFLAIPLAAFGAVWIYRDASKRNMDTADMWAVGFFIGFFFPPIIGAVLVYAYYLQKRNRGGGSADGVSTR' A
#
# COMPACT_ATOMS: atom_id res chain seq x y z
N MET A 1 9.95 5.27 -18.75
CA MET A 1 9.55 5.29 -17.33
C MET A 1 8.03 5.23 -17.36
N VAL A 2 7.42 4.12 -16.93
CA VAL A 2 5.95 3.99 -16.97
C VAL A 2 5.43 4.41 -15.59
N GLU A 3 4.87 5.60 -15.51
CA GLU A 3 4.12 6.04 -14.33
C GLU A 3 2.75 5.35 -14.35
N ILE A 4 2.61 4.28 -13.57
CA ILE A 4 1.31 3.64 -13.35
C ILE A 4 0.61 4.47 -12.27
N VAL A 5 -0.05 5.55 -12.71
CA VAL A 5 -0.96 6.33 -11.86
C VAL A 5 -2.34 5.77 -12.08
N VAL A 6 -2.86 5.02 -11.09
CA VAL A 6 -4.28 4.65 -11.09
C VAL A 6 -5.05 5.81 -10.49
N PRO A 7 -5.82 6.58 -11.27
CA PRO A 7 -6.57 7.68 -10.72
C PRO A 7 -7.63 7.18 -9.73
N TRP A 8 -7.90 7.96 -8.70
CA TRP A 8 -8.84 7.61 -7.63
C TRP A 8 -10.24 7.23 -8.14
N PHE A 9 -10.73 7.92 -9.17
CA PHE A 9 -12.01 7.62 -9.81
C PHE A 9 -12.03 6.26 -10.52
N LEU A 10 -10.87 5.65 -10.77
CA LEU A 10 -10.71 4.33 -11.38
C LEU A 10 -10.34 3.28 -10.33
N ALA A 11 -9.55 3.65 -9.31
CA ALA A 11 -9.21 2.79 -8.18
C ALA A 11 -10.44 2.37 -7.36
N ILE A 12 -11.35 3.31 -7.06
CA ILE A 12 -12.58 3.05 -6.30
C ILE A 12 -13.48 2.02 -7.00
N PRO A 13 -13.87 2.19 -8.28
CA PRO A 13 -14.68 1.18 -8.96
C PRO A 13 -13.93 -0.13 -9.13
N LEU A 14 -12.59 -0.13 -9.33
CA LEU A 14 -11.83 -1.37 -9.40
C LEU A 14 -11.89 -2.17 -8.09
N ALA A 15 -11.69 -1.49 -6.96
CA ALA A 15 -11.80 -2.08 -5.63
C ALA A 15 -13.23 -2.59 -5.36
N ALA A 16 -14.25 -1.82 -5.75
CA ALA A 16 -15.65 -2.21 -5.62
C ALA A 16 -15.99 -3.43 -6.49
N PHE A 17 -15.54 -3.46 -7.74
CA PHE A 17 -15.72 -4.61 -8.63
C PHE A 17 -15.09 -5.87 -8.06
N GLY A 18 -13.86 -5.78 -7.55
CA GLY A 18 -13.19 -6.90 -6.89
C GLY A 18 -13.93 -7.36 -5.62
N ALA A 19 -14.40 -6.42 -4.80
CA ALA A 19 -15.17 -6.72 -3.59
C ALA A 19 -16.50 -7.42 -3.91
N VAL A 20 -17.24 -6.95 -4.91
CA VAL A 20 -18.50 -7.58 -5.35
C VAL A 20 -18.22 -8.98 -5.92
N TRP A 21 -17.14 -9.15 -6.68
CA TRP A 21 -16.76 -10.47 -7.20
C TRP A 21 -16.45 -11.45 -6.05
N ILE A 22 -15.66 -11.04 -5.05
CA ILE A 22 -15.35 -11.85 -3.86
C ILE A 22 -16.61 -12.16 -3.08
N TYR A 23 -17.49 -11.18 -2.86
CA TYR A 23 -18.77 -11.41 -2.20
C TYR A 23 -19.57 -12.49 -2.92
N ARG A 24 -19.72 -12.37 -4.25
CA ARG A 24 -20.45 -13.36 -5.04
C ARG A 24 -19.81 -14.74 -5.04
N ASP A 25 -18.48 -14.82 -5.05
CA ASP A 25 -17.77 -16.11 -4.96
C ASP A 25 -17.95 -16.76 -3.58
N ALA A 26 -17.78 -16.00 -2.50
CA ALA A 26 -17.97 -16.47 -1.13
C ALA A 26 -19.43 -16.88 -0.85
N SER A 27 -20.41 -16.10 -1.33
CA SER A 27 -21.82 -16.45 -1.21
C SER A 27 -22.17 -17.73 -1.98
N LYS A 28 -21.61 -17.94 -3.18
CA LYS A 28 -21.80 -19.21 -3.92
C LYS A 28 -21.25 -20.42 -3.18
N ARG A 29 -20.28 -20.22 -2.30
CA ARG A 29 -19.69 -21.25 -1.44
C ARG A 29 -20.42 -21.40 -0.09
N ASN A 30 -21.55 -20.71 0.12
CA ASN A 30 -22.28 -20.67 1.40
C ASN A 30 -21.38 -20.28 2.59
N MET A 31 -20.50 -19.30 2.39
CA MET A 31 -19.69 -18.77 3.49
C MET A 31 -20.46 -17.66 4.22
N ASP A 32 -20.78 -17.86 5.50
CA ASP A 32 -21.43 -16.86 6.36
C ASP A 32 -20.57 -15.59 6.54
N THR A 33 -19.27 -15.66 6.24
CA THR A 33 -18.31 -14.55 6.34
C THR A 33 -18.10 -13.80 5.02
N ALA A 34 -18.97 -13.98 4.02
CA ALA A 34 -18.83 -13.35 2.70
C ALA A 34 -18.67 -11.81 2.77
N ASP A 35 -19.43 -11.14 3.65
CA ASP A 35 -19.32 -9.69 3.87
C ASP A 35 -17.95 -9.29 4.40
N MET A 36 -17.40 -10.05 5.36
CA MET A 36 -16.09 -9.78 5.95
C MET A 36 -14.97 -9.89 4.92
N TRP A 37 -15.04 -10.88 4.03
CA TRP A 37 -14.07 -11.04 2.94
C TRP A 37 -14.15 -9.92 1.91
N ALA A 38 -15.36 -9.50 1.52
CA ALA A 38 -15.57 -8.42 0.57
C ALA A 38 -15.06 -7.07 1.13
N VAL A 39 -15.40 -6.76 2.38
CA VAL A 39 -14.92 -5.55 3.08
C VAL A 39 -13.41 -5.61 3.28
N GLY A 40 -12.88 -6.76 3.70
CA GLY A 40 -11.45 -6.96 3.89
C GLY A 40 -10.65 -6.74 2.61
N PHE A 41 -11.15 -7.21 1.47
CA PHE A 41 -10.54 -6.93 0.17
C PHE A 41 -10.62 -5.44 -0.19
N PHE A 42 -11.80 -4.82 -0.04
CA PHE A 42 -12.00 -3.43 -0.41
C PHE A 42 -11.05 -2.50 0.35
N ILE A 43 -10.96 -2.66 1.68
CA ILE A 43 -10.06 -1.85 2.50
C ILE A 43 -8.61 -2.27 2.22
N GLY A 44 -8.35 -3.58 2.13
CA GLY A 44 -7.05 -4.17 1.83
C GLY A 44 -6.44 -3.66 0.52
N PHE A 45 -7.24 -3.32 -0.48
CA PHE A 45 -6.78 -2.78 -1.76
C PHE A 45 -5.99 -1.47 -1.60
N PHE A 46 -6.31 -0.65 -0.60
CA PHE A 46 -5.69 0.67 -0.38
C PHE A 46 -4.51 0.66 0.59
N PHE A 47 -4.28 -0.44 1.31
CA PHE A 47 -3.16 -0.54 2.26
C PHE A 47 -1.77 -0.69 1.61
N PRO A 48 -1.58 -1.50 0.55
CA PRO A 48 -0.26 -1.68 -0.06
C PRO A 48 0.43 -0.39 -0.50
N PRO A 49 -0.25 0.60 -1.12
CA PRO A 49 0.34 1.90 -1.41
C PRO A 49 0.87 2.63 -0.16
N ILE A 50 0.11 2.57 0.95
CA ILE A 50 0.49 3.20 2.22
C ILE A 50 1.72 2.51 2.81
N ILE A 51 1.71 1.18 2.87
CA ILE A 51 2.84 0.39 3.37
C ILE A 51 4.09 0.66 2.52
N GLY A 52 3.95 0.68 1.19
CA GLY A 52 5.03 0.99 0.27
C GLY A 52 5.61 2.39 0.51
N ALA A 53 4.76 3.40 0.68
CA ALA A 53 5.19 4.77 0.97
C ALA A 53 5.96 4.86 2.29
N VAL A 54 5.47 4.20 3.36
CA VAL A 54 6.15 4.18 4.66
C VAL A 54 7.51 3.49 4.58
N LEU A 55 7.60 2.36 3.90
CA LEU A 55 8.86 1.63 3.73
C LEU A 55 9.89 2.44 2.94
N VAL A 56 9.47 3.07 1.83
CA VAL A 56 10.34 3.94 1.03
C VAL A 56 10.82 5.14 1.85
N TYR A 57 9.92 5.75 2.62
CA TYR A 57 10.27 6.88 3.48
C TYR A 57 11.27 6.49 4.59
N ALA A 58 11.04 5.37 5.26
CA ALA A 58 11.95 4.84 6.27
C ALA A 58 13.34 4.52 5.68
N TYR A 59 13.37 3.90 4.51
CA TYR A 59 14.60 3.62 3.78
C TYR A 59 15.33 4.92 3.37
N TYR A 60 14.60 5.92 2.89
CA TYR A 60 15.14 7.24 2.56
C TYR A 60 15.79 7.90 3.76
N LEU A 61 15.13 7.91 4.93
CA LEU A 61 15.69 8.46 6.16
C LEU A 61 16.94 7.71 6.61
N GLN A 62 16.94 6.37 6.53
CA GLN A 62 18.10 5.56 6.86
C GLN A 62 19.30 5.91 5.95
N LYS A 63 19.07 6.08 4.65
CA LYS A 63 20.12 6.44 3.69
C LYS A 63 20.61 7.88 3.87
N ARG A 64 19.70 8.82 4.13
CA ARG A 64 20.02 10.23 4.44
C ARG A 64 20.90 10.34 5.68
N ASN A 65 20.54 9.65 6.76
CA ASN A 65 21.29 9.71 8.02
C ASN A 65 22.68 9.05 7.90
N ARG A 66 22.83 8.03 7.05
CA ARG A 66 24.14 7.45 6.72
C ARG A 66 25.05 8.39 5.93
N GLY A 67 24.51 9.28 5.10
CA GLY A 67 25.28 10.27 4.34
C GLY A 67 25.64 11.54 5.12
N GLY A 68 24.91 11.87 6.19
CA GLY A 68 25.17 13.05 7.03
C GLY A 68 26.20 12.83 8.14
N GLY A 69 26.54 11.59 8.48
CA GLY A 69 27.45 11.26 9.59
C GLY A 69 28.94 11.27 9.26
N SER A 70 29.35 11.60 8.03
CA SER A 70 30.78 11.69 7.65
C SER A 70 31.31 13.12 7.49
N ALA A 71 30.51 14.14 7.83
CA ALA A 71 30.93 15.55 7.74
C ALA A 71 31.41 16.15 9.08
N ASP A 72 31.24 15.46 10.21
CA ASP A 72 31.60 15.98 11.55
C ASP A 72 32.86 15.31 12.15
N GLY A 73 33.85 15.01 11.30
CA GLY A 73 35.08 14.30 11.69
C GLY A 73 36.40 14.93 11.27
N VAL A 74 36.41 16.17 10.76
CA VAL A 74 37.66 16.93 10.57
C VAL A 74 37.84 17.86 11.77
N SER A 75 38.38 17.29 12.84
CA SER A 75 39.04 18.06 13.90
C SER A 75 40.32 18.67 13.32
N THR A 76 40.22 19.87 12.78
CA THR A 76 41.35 20.80 12.73
C THR A 76 41.77 21.11 14.17
N ARG A 77 42.78 20.40 14.67
CA ARG A 77 43.75 20.90 15.64
C ARG A 77 44.95 19.98 15.75
#